data_AF-A0A2E8VN87-F1
#
_entry.id   AF-A0A2E8VN87-F1
#
_cell.length_a   1.000
_cell.length_b   1.000
_cell.length_c   1.000
_cell.angle_alpha   90.00
_cell.angle_beta   90.00
_cell.angle_gamma   90.00
#
_symmetry.space_group_name_H-M   'P 1'
#
loop_
_entity.id
_entity.type
_entity.pdbx_description
1 polymer ?
#
loop_
_entity_poly.entity_id
_entity_poly.type
_entity_poly.pdbx_seq_one_letter_code
_entity_poly.pdbx_strand_id
1 'polypeptide(L)' 'MEGVLMNPHLTLYSGLTAIDANGDWGDHPHADSLPAQFVPLDPAEAAILVTLQPGAYKAIVSGEGGSTSIALVEVYEH' A
#
# COMPACT_ATOMS: atom_id res chain seq x y z
N MET A 1 -4.43 16.82 17.78
CA MET A 1 -4.85 16.16 16.53
C MET A 1 -3.92 14.98 16.36
N GLU A 2 -4.42 13.76 16.56
CA GLU A 2 -3.62 12.57 16.28
C GLU A 2 -3.33 12.55 14.78
N GLY A 3 -2.04 12.44 14.44
CA GLY A 3 -1.55 12.65 13.08
C GLY A 3 -1.93 11.51 12.14
N VAL A 4 -1.99 11.83 10.85
CA VAL A 4 -1.97 10.83 9.78
C VAL A 4 -0.53 10.30 9.68
N LEU A 5 -0.38 9.00 9.43
CA LEU A 5 0.92 8.40 9.17
C LEU A 5 1.51 9.02 7.90
N MET A 6 2.59 9.78 8.05
CA MET A 6 3.30 10.37 6.92
C MET A 6 4.18 9.31 6.26
N ASN A 7 4.26 9.32 4.93
CA ASN A 7 5.03 8.38 4.11
C ASN A 7 4.77 6.91 4.51
N PRO A 8 3.52 6.42 4.41
CA PRO A 8 3.21 5.04 4.68
C PRO A 8 3.93 4.12 3.67
N HIS A 9 4.51 3.05 4.18
CA HIS A 9 5.06 1.96 3.37
C HIS A 9 4.20 0.72 3.52
N LEU A 10 3.60 0.27 2.43
CA LEU A 10 2.75 -0.91 2.32
C LEU A 10 3.57 -2.10 1.80
N THR A 11 3.53 -3.23 2.50
CA THR A 11 4.13 -4.48 2.04
C THR A 11 3.07 -5.59 2.01
N LEU A 12 2.99 -6.29 0.88
CA LEU A 12 2.12 -7.44 0.68
C LEU A 12 2.90 -8.75 0.88
N TYR A 13 2.32 -9.66 1.65
CA TYR A 13 2.91 -10.96 1.96
C TYR A 13 2.03 -12.13 1.52
N SER A 14 2.69 -13.18 1.01
CA SER A 14 2.16 -14.54 0.93
C SER A 14 2.85 -15.40 1.99
N GLY A 15 2.12 -15.78 3.04
CA GLY A 15 2.71 -16.46 4.20
C GLY A 15 3.73 -15.58 4.95
N LEU A 16 5.02 -15.90 4.80
CA LEU A 16 6.14 -15.15 5.37
C LEU A 16 6.96 -14.39 4.32
N THR A 17 6.65 -14.58 3.04
CA THR A 17 7.41 -13.99 1.93
C THR A 17 6.75 -12.69 1.50
N ALA A 18 7.53 -11.60 1.49
CA ALA A 18 7.11 -10.35 0.85
C ALA A 18 7.08 -10.57 -0.66
N ILE A 19 5.95 -10.25 -1.28
CA ILE A 19 5.71 -10.45 -2.72
C ILE A 19 5.50 -9.15 -3.48
N ASP A 20 5.17 -8.07 -2.76
CA ASP A 20 5.05 -6.73 -3.33
C ASP A 20 5.24 -5.67 -2.24
N ALA A 21 5.63 -4.46 -2.62
CA ALA A 21 5.82 -3.36 -1.69
C ALA A 21 5.76 -2.01 -2.39
N ASN A 22 5.25 -1.00 -1.69
CA ASN A 22 5.28 0.36 -2.18
C ASN A 22 5.23 1.41 -1.05
N GLY A 23 5.91 2.54 -1.27
CA GLY A 23 5.87 3.72 -0.40
C GLY A 23 5.31 4.96 -1.08
N ASP A 24 5.64 5.14 -2.36
CA ASP A 24 5.17 6.25 -3.19
C ASP A 24 4.39 5.68 -4.38
N TRP A 25 3.09 5.93 -4.47
CA TRP A 25 2.21 5.26 -5.44
C TRP A 25 2.70 5.36 -6.89
N GLY A 26 3.28 6.51 -7.25
CA GLY A 26 3.76 6.80 -8.61
C GLY A 26 5.00 6.01 -9.03
N ASP A 27 5.77 5.48 -8.07
CA ASP A 27 7.01 4.75 -8.34
C ASP A 27 6.79 3.24 -8.53
N HIS A 28 5.57 2.76 -8.28
CA HIS A 28 5.22 1.35 -8.43
C HIS A 28 5.12 0.96 -9.92
N PRO A 29 5.60 -0.24 -10.33
CA PRO A 29 5.57 -0.67 -11.74
C PRO A 29 4.20 -0.70 -12.41
N HIS A 30 3.11 -0.78 -11.62
CA HIS A 30 1.73 -0.77 -12.09
C HIS A 30 0.99 0.55 -11.82
N ALA A 31 1.69 1.64 -11.47
CA ALA A 31 1.07 2.93 -11.16
C ALA A 31 0.17 3.43 -12.30
N ASP A 32 0.63 3.34 -13.55
CA ASP A 32 -0.11 3.74 -14.75
C ASP A 32 -1.39 2.91 -15.00
N SER A 33 -1.50 1.75 -14.36
CA SER A 33 -2.67 0.86 -14.49
C SER A 33 -3.70 1.06 -13.37
N LEU A 34 -3.42 1.92 -12.38
CA LEU A 34 -4.37 2.21 -11.31
C LEU A 34 -5.64 2.88 -11.88
N PRO A 35 -6.84 2.38 -11.54
CA PRO A 35 -8.08 3.08 -11.85
C PRO A 35 -8.07 4.48 -11.21
N ALA A 36 -8.55 5.49 -11.94
CA ALA A 36 -8.47 6.89 -11.53
C ALA A 36 -9.09 7.16 -10.14
N GLN A 37 -10.09 6.39 -9.71
CA GLN A 37 -10.70 6.52 -8.39
C GLN A 37 -9.86 5.98 -7.22
N PHE A 38 -8.82 5.20 -7.52
CA PHE A 38 -7.90 4.62 -6.53
C PHE A 38 -6.51 5.24 -6.56
N VAL A 39 -6.30 6.26 -7.40
CA VAL A 39 -5.05 7.03 -7.42
C VAL A 39 -5.01 7.92 -6.17
N PRO A 40 -4.02 7.76 -5.28
CA PRO A 40 -3.87 8.63 -4.13
C PRO A 40 -3.62 10.09 -4.53
N LEU A 41 -4.17 11.03 -3.76
CA LEU A 41 -3.98 12.46 -4.00
C LEU A 41 -2.60 12.95 -3.59
N ASP A 42 -2.05 12.37 -2.52
CA ASP A 42 -0.69 12.65 -2.05
C ASP A 42 0.29 11.67 -2.73
N PRO A 43 1.32 12.16 -3.45
CA PRO A 43 2.35 11.31 -4.05
C PRO A 43 3.05 10.38 -3.07
N ALA A 44 3.12 10.75 -1.79
CA ALA A 44 3.80 9.98 -0.76
C ALA A 44 2.94 8.88 -0.10
N GLU A 45 1.73 8.65 -0.61
CA GLU A 45 0.87 7.54 -0.19
C GLU A 45 1.21 6.28 -0.99
N ALA A 46 1.01 5.12 -0.36
CA ALA A 46 1.26 3.83 -0.99
C ALA A 46 0.00 3.26 -1.69
N ALA A 47 0.20 2.69 -2.88
CA ALA A 47 -0.82 1.88 -3.55
C ALA A 47 -0.19 0.67 -4.26
N ILE A 48 -0.89 -0.46 -4.24
CA ILE A 48 -0.49 -1.70 -4.93
C ILE A 48 -1.69 -2.21 -5.73
N LEU A 49 -1.50 -2.38 -7.04
CA LEU A 49 -2.42 -3.10 -7.92
C LEU A 49 -1.77 -4.42 -8.36
N VAL A 50 -2.37 -5.53 -7.95
CA VAL A 50 -1.82 -6.87 -8.18
C VAL A 50 -2.94 -7.87 -8.44
N THR A 51 -2.68 -8.84 -9.31
CA THR A 51 -3.55 -10.02 -9.50
C THR A 51 -3.00 -11.18 -8.69
N LEU A 52 -3.79 -11.73 -7.78
CA LEU A 52 -3.38 -12.80 -6.88
C LEU A 52 -4.10 -14.11 -7.26
N GLN A 53 -3.42 -15.23 -7.07
CA GLN A 53 -4.11 -16.52 -7.07
C GLN A 53 -4.98 -16.63 -5.81
N PRO A 54 -6.05 -17.44 -5.81
CA PRO A 54 -6.84 -17.66 -4.60
C PRO A 54 -5.96 -18.14 -3.44
N GLY A 55 -6.03 -17.46 -2.30
CA GLY A 55 -5.17 -17.75 -1.16
C GLY A 55 -5.25 -16.70 -0.06
N ALA A 56 -4.51 -16.93 1.02
CA ALA A 56 -4.42 -16.00 2.14
C ALA A 56 -3.21 -15.07 1.99
N TYR A 57 -3.45 -13.77 2.10
CA TYR A 57 -2.44 -12.72 2.00
C TYR A 57 -2.52 -11.77 3.19
N LYS A 58 -1.43 -11.06 3.46
CA LYS A 58 -1.38 -10.03 4.50
C LYS A 58 -0.83 -8.74 3.91
N ALA A 59 -1.55 -7.65 4.10
CA ALA A 59 -1.06 -6.30 3.88
C ALA A 59 -0.55 -5.75 5.22
N ILE A 60 0.67 -5.22 5.26
CA ILE A 60 1.25 -4.58 6.44
C ILE A 60 1.62 -3.15 6.06
N VAL A 61 1.16 -2.17 6.83
CA VAL A 61 1.56 -0.77 6.70
C VAL A 61 2.48 -0.40 7.86
N SER A 62 3.56 0.30 7.53
CA SER A 62 4.51 0.87 8.48
C SER A 62 4.83 2.31 8.10
N GLY A 63 5.15 3.17 9.07
CA GLY A 63 5.63 4.51 8.77
C GLY A 63 7.12 4.51 8.41
N GLU A 64 7.53 5.45 7.56
CA GLU A 64 8.93 5.71 7.30
C GLU A 64 9.69 5.99 8.62
N GLY A 65 10.93 5.48 8.72
CA GLY A 65 11.78 5.67 9.89
C GLY A 65 11.26 5.01 11.17
N GLY A 66 10.26 4.12 11.09
CA GLY A 66 9.63 3.50 12.26
C GLY A 66 8.63 4.41 12.97
N SER A 67 8.13 5.45 12.29
CA SER A 67 7.08 6.30 12.83
C SER A 67 5.78 5.52 13.04
N THR A 68 5.01 5.92 14.07
CA THR A 68 3.71 5.32 14.39
C THR A 68 2.66 6.41 14.49
N SER A 69 1.59 6.24 13.71
CA SER A 69 0.44 7.12 13.67
C SER A 69 -0.74 6.37 13.07
N ILE A 70 -1.85 7.05 12.81
CA ILE A 70 -3.05 6.41 12.25
C ILE A 70 -2.86 6.23 10.75
N ALA A 71 -3.03 4.99 10.27
CA ALA A 71 -3.11 4.64 8.86
C ALA A 71 -4.46 3.97 8.56
N LEU A 72 -5.00 4.22 7.37
CA LEU A 72 -6.17 3.52 6.84
C LEU A 72 -5.71 2.59 5.74
N VAL A 73 -6.17 1.34 5.76
CA VAL A 73 -5.91 0.35 4.71
C VAL A 73 -7.24 -0.10 4.15
N GLU A 74 -7.37 0.01 2.84
CA GLU A 74 -8.55 -0.42 2.10
C GLU A 74 -8.13 -1.48 1.06
N VAL A 75 -8.94 -2.52 0.92
CA VAL A 75 -8.71 -3.59 -0.06
C VAL A 75 -9.96 -3.68 -0.93
N TYR A 76 -9.75 -3.59 -2.24
CA TYR A 76 -10.79 -3.66 -3.25
C TYR A 76 -10.57 -4.91 -4.10
N GLU A 77 -11.57 -5.79 -4.15
CA GLU A 77 -11.61 -6.98 -5.01
C GLU A 77 -12.75 -6.81 -6.03
N HIS A 78 -12.56 -7.30 -7.27
CA HIS A 78 -13.53 -7.21 -8.36
C HIS A 78 -13.98 -8.59 -8.84
#